data_AF-A0A093Q2Q2-F1
#
_entry.id   AF-A0A093Q2Q2-F1
#
_cell.length_a   1.000
_cell.length_b   1.000
_cell.length_c   1.000
_cell.angle_alpha   90.00
_cell.angle_beta   90.00
_cell.angle_gamma   90.00
#
_symmetry.space_group_name_H-M   'P 1'
#
loop_
_entity.id
_entity.type
_entity.pdbx_description
1 polymer ?
#
loop_
_entity_poly.entity_id
_entity_poly.type
_entity_poly.pdbx_seq_one_letter_code
_entity_poly.pdbx_strand_id
1 'polypeptide(L)'
;FLSRNFRCDCGNSKFKNLQCKLLPEKGKVNSGNKYNDNFYGLYCTCKRPYPDPEDEIPDEMIQCIVCEDWFHGRHLGAVPPESGDFHEMVCQACMNHCHFLWAYASQLAVPALTKANSLEDEGIVLKVEESEEQKKEIKKESGVEHQEAKEGKQTEQFNEPSTSSGSACPEKFPVETAKSTSESSFCKLKELQSKQFLKKDTATFWPLNWRSKLCTCEDCLKMYSELEVQFLTDECDTVLAYENKGTSDQETERRDPLMDTLNSMNRVQQVELICEYNDLKTELTDYLRRFADEGTVVKREDIQHFFEEFQSRKRRRTNRMQYYCS
;
A
#
# COMPACT_ATOMS: atom_id res chain seq x y z
N PHE A 1 2.97 -11.25 1.61
CA PHE A 1 1.51 -11.27 1.78
C PHE A 1 1.18 -11.29 3.25
N LEU A 2 0.17 -10.53 3.67
CA LEU A 2 -0.39 -10.65 5.01
C LEU A 2 -1.29 -11.90 5.06
N SER A 3 -1.22 -12.65 6.16
CA SER A 3 -2.13 -13.76 6.45
C SER A 3 -2.41 -13.81 7.95
N ARG A 4 -3.69 -13.72 8.33
CA ARG A 4 -4.13 -13.62 9.71
C ARG A 4 -3.85 -14.91 10.46
N ASN A 5 -3.38 -14.78 11.70
CA ASN A 5 -3.08 -15.88 12.61
C ASN A 5 -2.03 -16.90 12.12
N PHE A 6 -1.36 -16.67 10.99
CA PHE A 6 -0.33 -17.58 10.49
C PHE A 6 0.92 -17.54 11.38
N ARG A 7 1.40 -18.71 11.78
CA ARG A 7 2.58 -18.87 12.67
C ARG A 7 3.72 -19.53 11.93
N CYS A 8 4.93 -18.98 12.07
CA CYS A 8 6.14 -19.53 11.46
C CYS A 8 6.35 -21.02 11.81
N ASP A 9 6.51 -21.89 10.81
CA ASP A 9 6.75 -23.33 10.99
C ASP A 9 8.24 -23.72 11.10
N CYS A 10 9.20 -22.81 10.86
CA CYS A 10 10.62 -23.08 11.09
C CYS A 10 10.83 -23.58 12.53
N GLY A 11 11.65 -24.61 12.75
CA GLY A 11 11.82 -25.24 14.07
C GLY A 11 10.80 -26.30 14.45
N ASN A 12 9.67 -26.42 13.74
CA ASN A 12 8.63 -27.42 14.05
C ASN A 12 8.75 -28.69 13.16
N SER A 13 7.87 -29.66 13.36
CA SER A 13 7.98 -30.97 12.70
C SER A 13 7.79 -30.95 11.17
N LYS A 14 7.28 -29.85 10.59
CA LYS A 14 7.24 -29.64 9.14
C LYS A 14 8.62 -29.28 8.57
N PHE A 15 9.45 -28.55 9.33
CA PHE A 15 10.77 -28.06 8.90
C PHE A 15 11.87 -28.51 9.85
N LYS A 16 12.03 -29.84 9.99
CA LYS A 16 12.91 -30.51 10.96
C LYS A 16 14.39 -30.09 10.91
N ASN A 17 14.86 -29.59 9.78
CA ASN A 17 16.26 -29.23 9.54
C ASN A 17 16.55 -27.72 9.72
N LEU A 18 15.54 -26.92 10.11
CA LEU A 18 15.71 -25.51 10.46
C LEU A 18 15.43 -25.29 11.95
N GLN A 19 16.22 -24.47 12.62
CA GLN A 19 15.85 -23.86 13.90
C GLN A 19 15.25 -22.47 13.67
N CYS A 20 14.26 -22.07 14.47
CA CYS A 20 13.71 -20.72 14.37
C CYS A 20 14.55 -19.73 15.18
N LYS A 21 15.07 -18.69 14.53
CA LYS A 21 15.83 -17.62 15.18
C LYS A 21 14.97 -16.66 16.01
N LEU A 22 13.68 -16.55 15.70
CA LEU A 22 12.75 -15.59 16.31
C LEU A 22 11.99 -16.18 17.52
N LEU A 23 11.67 -17.47 17.47
CA LEU A 23 10.91 -18.16 18.52
C LEU A 23 11.42 -19.61 18.66
N PRO A 24 12.42 -19.87 19.52
CA PRO A 24 13.03 -21.20 19.64
C PRO A 24 12.06 -22.27 20.17
N GLU A 25 11.22 -21.90 21.14
CA GLU A 25 10.23 -22.81 21.74
C GLU A 25 8.91 -22.78 20.97
N LYS A 26 8.52 -23.93 20.40
CA LYS A 26 7.30 -24.07 19.60
C LYS A 26 6.60 -25.40 19.83
N GLY A 27 5.28 -25.40 19.61
CA GLY A 27 4.53 -26.63 19.44
C GLY A 27 5.01 -27.43 18.22
N LYS A 28 4.85 -28.76 18.26
CA LYS A 28 5.31 -29.66 17.17
C LYS A 28 4.72 -29.28 15.80
N VAL A 29 3.48 -28.79 15.77
CA VAL A 29 2.78 -28.31 14.58
C VAL A 29 1.97 -27.06 14.92
N ASN A 30 1.80 -26.16 13.96
CA ASN A 30 0.85 -25.05 14.06
C ASN A 30 -0.51 -25.49 13.51
N SER A 31 -1.41 -25.98 14.39
CA SER A 31 -2.75 -26.45 14.00
C SER A 31 -3.68 -25.35 13.49
N GLY A 32 -3.43 -24.08 13.86
CA GLY A 32 -4.18 -22.92 13.38
C GLY A 32 -3.76 -22.39 12.01
N ASN A 33 -2.63 -22.85 11.45
CA ASN A 33 -2.21 -22.43 10.11
C ASN A 33 -3.13 -23.07 9.05
N LYS A 34 -3.87 -22.24 8.32
CA LYS A 34 -4.60 -22.64 7.12
C LYS A 34 -3.67 -22.44 5.91
N TYR A 35 -3.49 -23.48 5.09
CA TYR A 35 -2.66 -23.44 3.88
C TYR A 35 -3.57 -23.54 2.67
N ASN A 36 -3.83 -22.40 2.02
CA ASN A 36 -4.57 -22.33 0.77
C ASN A 36 -3.62 -22.52 -0.44
N ASP A 37 -4.17 -22.41 -1.64
CA ASP A 37 -3.44 -22.63 -2.90
C ASP A 37 -2.23 -21.68 -3.08
N ASN A 38 -2.26 -20.49 -2.48
CA ASN A 38 -1.13 -19.54 -2.46
C ASN A 38 0.17 -20.21 -1.97
N PHE A 39 0.10 -21.13 -1.00
CA PHE A 39 1.26 -21.83 -0.45
C PHE A 39 1.88 -22.84 -1.41
N TYR A 40 1.13 -23.25 -2.43
CA TYR A 40 1.59 -24.07 -3.55
C TYR A 40 1.94 -23.22 -4.78
N GLY A 41 1.90 -21.88 -4.64
CA GLY A 41 2.15 -20.94 -5.74
C GLY A 41 1.04 -20.94 -6.78
N LEU A 42 -0.20 -21.31 -6.43
CA LEU A 42 -1.36 -21.30 -7.32
C LEU A 42 -2.37 -20.28 -6.80
N TYR A 43 -2.88 -19.43 -7.69
CA TYR A 43 -3.72 -18.29 -7.29
C TYR A 43 -5.01 -18.21 -8.10
N CYS A 44 -5.95 -17.41 -7.59
CA CYS A 44 -7.20 -17.05 -8.24
C CYS A 44 -8.13 -18.26 -8.49
N THR A 45 -9.29 -18.01 -9.10
CA THR A 45 -10.20 -19.06 -9.56
C THR A 45 -9.61 -19.91 -10.69
N CYS A 46 -8.65 -19.38 -11.44
CA CYS A 46 -7.98 -20.08 -12.54
C CYS A 46 -6.88 -21.06 -12.10
N LYS A 47 -6.42 -21.01 -10.83
CA LYS A 47 -5.37 -21.88 -10.27
C LYS A 47 -4.09 -21.90 -11.11
N ARG A 48 -3.67 -20.69 -11.52
CA ARG A 48 -2.45 -20.43 -12.28
C ARG A 48 -1.35 -19.84 -11.38
N PRO A 49 -0.06 -20.03 -11.70
CA PRO A 49 1.04 -19.42 -10.95
C PRO A 49 1.11 -17.89 -11.12
N TYR A 50 1.99 -17.24 -10.37
CA TYR A 50 2.30 -15.82 -10.56
C TYR A 50 3.77 -15.51 -10.23
N PRO A 51 4.53 -14.85 -11.11
CA PRO A 51 4.19 -14.55 -12.50
C PRO A 51 3.97 -15.84 -13.31
N ASP A 52 3.01 -15.86 -14.22
CA ASP A 52 2.76 -17.01 -15.08
C ASP A 52 3.52 -16.86 -16.41
N PRO A 53 4.43 -17.78 -16.76
CA PRO A 53 5.21 -17.69 -18.00
C PRO A 53 4.40 -17.97 -19.28
N GLU A 54 3.19 -18.49 -19.17
CA GLU A 54 2.27 -18.72 -20.30
C GLU A 54 1.19 -17.63 -20.43
N ASP A 55 1.13 -16.66 -19.50
CA ASP A 55 0.15 -15.57 -19.51
C ASP A 55 0.80 -14.28 -20.02
N GLU A 56 0.60 -14.00 -21.30
CA GLU A 56 1.12 -12.78 -21.95
C GLU A 56 0.39 -11.49 -21.49
N ILE A 57 -0.70 -11.62 -20.72
CA ILE A 57 -1.52 -10.49 -20.26
C ILE A 57 -1.10 -10.10 -18.83
N PRO A 58 -0.36 -8.99 -18.65
CA PRO A 58 -0.06 -8.47 -17.32
C PRO A 58 -1.36 -8.09 -16.61
N ASP A 59 -1.48 -8.45 -15.34
CA ASP A 59 -2.69 -8.27 -14.55
C ASP A 59 -2.30 -7.95 -13.10
N GLU A 60 -2.95 -6.94 -12.53
CA GLU A 60 -2.76 -6.59 -11.13
C GLU A 60 -3.58 -7.55 -10.27
N MET A 61 -2.90 -8.38 -9.50
CA MET A 61 -3.56 -9.29 -8.57
C MET A 61 -4.01 -8.54 -7.32
N ILE A 62 -5.26 -8.74 -6.91
CA ILE A 62 -5.87 -8.11 -5.73
C ILE A 62 -6.18 -9.19 -4.69
N GLN A 63 -5.71 -9.00 -3.45
CA GLN A 63 -6.00 -9.92 -2.35
C GLN A 63 -7.43 -9.75 -1.85
N CYS A 64 -8.15 -10.86 -1.64
CA CYS A 64 -9.42 -10.81 -0.93
C CYS A 64 -9.19 -10.76 0.59
N ILE A 65 -9.75 -9.74 1.26
CA ILE A 65 -9.57 -9.55 2.71
C ILE A 65 -10.24 -10.62 3.58
N VAL A 66 -11.09 -11.50 3.03
CA VAL A 66 -11.78 -12.56 3.77
C VAL A 66 -11.05 -13.91 3.65
N CYS A 67 -10.80 -14.40 2.43
CA CYS A 67 -10.14 -15.69 2.20
C CYS A 67 -8.62 -15.62 2.02
N GLU A 68 -8.03 -14.42 1.93
CA GLU A 68 -6.59 -14.16 1.77
C GLU A 68 -5.98 -14.71 0.45
N ASP A 69 -6.80 -15.26 -0.45
CA ASP A 69 -6.45 -15.65 -1.82
C ASP A 69 -6.29 -14.41 -2.72
N TRP A 70 -5.45 -14.52 -3.75
CA TRP A 70 -5.11 -13.45 -4.68
C TRP A 70 -5.81 -13.68 -6.01
N PHE A 71 -6.44 -12.63 -6.56
CA PHE A 71 -7.26 -12.75 -7.75
C PHE A 71 -6.79 -11.80 -8.84
N HIS A 72 -6.59 -12.32 -10.06
CA HIS A 72 -6.45 -11.51 -11.27
C HIS A 72 -7.67 -10.60 -11.42
N GLY A 73 -7.46 -9.30 -11.69
CA GLY A 73 -8.54 -8.31 -11.80
C GLY A 73 -9.58 -8.73 -12.84
N ARG A 74 -9.15 -9.35 -13.95
CA ARG A 74 -10.05 -9.82 -15.00
C ARG A 74 -11.00 -10.95 -14.60
N HIS A 75 -10.71 -11.69 -13.53
CA HIS A 75 -11.49 -12.83 -13.01
C HIS A 75 -12.40 -12.47 -11.81
N LEU A 76 -12.52 -11.19 -11.46
CA LEU A 76 -13.36 -10.71 -10.34
C LEU A 76 -14.85 -10.52 -10.69
N GLY A 77 -15.26 -10.77 -11.95
CA GLY A 77 -16.62 -10.54 -12.44
C GLY A 77 -16.98 -9.05 -12.68
N ALA A 78 -16.19 -8.13 -12.15
CA ALA A 78 -16.24 -6.70 -12.43
C ALA A 78 -14.84 -6.19 -12.81
N VAL A 79 -14.75 -5.03 -13.47
CA VAL A 79 -13.49 -4.32 -13.65
C VAL A 79 -13.17 -3.63 -12.31
N PRO A 80 -11.97 -3.81 -11.72
CA PRO A 80 -11.55 -3.04 -10.56
C PRO A 80 -11.65 -1.53 -10.82
N PRO A 81 -12.03 -0.71 -9.82
CA PRO A 81 -11.83 0.73 -9.87
C PRO A 81 -10.33 1.09 -9.99
N GLU A 82 -10.02 2.35 -10.29
CA GLU A 82 -8.62 2.77 -10.43
C GLU A 82 -7.86 2.65 -9.09
N SER A 83 -6.54 2.49 -9.17
CA SER A 83 -5.67 2.33 -8.01
C SER A 83 -5.73 3.57 -7.11
N GLY A 84 -6.37 3.44 -5.94
CA GLY A 84 -6.58 4.52 -4.97
C GLY A 84 -8.06 4.78 -4.65
N ASP A 85 -8.98 4.46 -5.56
CA ASP A 85 -10.43 4.63 -5.34
C ASP A 85 -10.99 3.65 -4.29
N PHE A 86 -10.38 2.47 -4.20
CA PHE A 86 -10.68 1.44 -3.21
C PHE A 86 -9.43 1.11 -2.40
N HIS A 87 -9.66 0.58 -1.19
CA HIS A 87 -8.60 0.15 -0.28
C HIS A 87 -8.63 -1.35 -0.05
N GLU A 88 -9.78 -2.00 -0.22
CA GLU A 88 -9.94 -3.43 0.04
C GLU A 88 -10.96 -4.09 -0.90
N MET A 89 -10.83 -5.40 -1.09
CA MET A 89 -11.69 -6.19 -1.96
C MET A 89 -12.19 -7.45 -1.25
N VAL A 90 -13.48 -7.75 -1.42
CA VAL A 90 -14.10 -9.02 -1.03
C VAL A 90 -14.56 -9.73 -2.30
N CYS A 91 -14.02 -10.93 -2.56
CA CYS A 91 -14.32 -11.66 -3.78
C CYS A 91 -15.76 -12.19 -3.77
N GLN A 92 -16.29 -12.50 -4.95
CA GLN A 92 -17.63 -13.05 -5.17
C GLN A 92 -18.00 -14.18 -4.19
N ALA A 93 -17.14 -15.19 -4.04
CA ALA A 93 -17.37 -16.31 -3.14
C ALA A 93 -17.48 -15.87 -1.65
N CYS A 94 -16.65 -14.91 -1.23
CA CYS A 94 -16.71 -14.35 0.12
C CYS A 94 -17.89 -13.40 0.33
N MET A 95 -18.36 -12.67 -0.69
CA MET A 95 -19.61 -11.90 -0.62
C MET A 95 -20.86 -12.80 -0.56
N ASN A 96 -20.78 -14.00 -1.15
CA ASN A 96 -21.82 -15.01 -1.04
C ASN A 96 -21.80 -15.72 0.33
N HIS A 97 -20.63 -15.98 0.91
CA HIS A 97 -20.52 -16.48 2.29
C HIS A 97 -20.95 -15.42 3.33
N CYS A 98 -20.41 -14.21 3.22
CA CYS A 98 -20.67 -13.08 4.12
C CYS A 98 -21.86 -12.24 3.64
N HIS A 99 -23.01 -12.89 3.42
CA HIS A 99 -24.19 -12.26 2.79
C HIS A 99 -24.67 -10.95 3.44
N PHE A 100 -24.36 -10.70 4.71
CA PHE A 100 -24.67 -9.45 5.40
C PHE A 100 -23.97 -8.22 4.77
N LEU A 101 -22.83 -8.42 4.11
CA LEU A 101 -22.07 -7.35 3.46
C LEU A 101 -22.86 -6.66 2.34
N TRP A 102 -23.80 -7.35 1.68
CA TRP A 102 -24.63 -6.74 0.62
C TRP A 102 -25.49 -5.57 1.12
N ALA A 103 -25.94 -5.62 2.37
CA ALA A 103 -26.68 -4.50 2.97
C ALA A 103 -25.81 -3.24 3.09
N TYR A 104 -24.51 -3.40 3.37
CA TYR A 104 -23.53 -2.32 3.41
C TYR A 104 -23.06 -1.88 2.02
N ALA A 105 -22.83 -2.84 1.11
CA ALA A 105 -22.33 -2.58 -0.23
C ALA A 105 -23.23 -1.62 -1.02
N SER A 106 -24.55 -1.68 -0.80
CA SER A 106 -25.54 -0.78 -1.40
C SER A 106 -25.30 0.73 -1.17
N GLN A 107 -24.56 1.09 -0.11
CA GLN A 107 -24.32 2.49 0.30
C GLN A 107 -22.83 2.83 0.43
N LEU A 108 -21.96 1.83 0.56
CA LEU A 108 -20.55 2.02 0.88
C LEU A 108 -19.57 1.46 -0.16
N ALA A 109 -20.01 0.59 -1.07
CA ALA A 109 -19.08 0.01 -2.05
C ALA A 109 -18.66 1.04 -3.09
N VAL A 110 -17.40 0.96 -3.51
CA VAL A 110 -16.87 1.75 -4.64
C VAL A 110 -17.55 1.25 -5.93
N PRO A 111 -18.11 2.13 -6.78
CA PRO A 111 -18.73 1.70 -8.03
C PRO A 111 -17.72 1.03 -8.97
N ALA A 112 -17.83 -0.29 -9.13
CA ALA A 112 -17.06 -1.03 -10.12
C ALA A 112 -17.74 -0.96 -11.49
N LEU A 113 -16.94 -0.76 -12.54
CA LEU A 113 -17.43 -0.86 -13.92
C LEU A 113 -17.75 -2.32 -14.24
N THR A 114 -19.02 -2.62 -14.52
CA THR A 114 -19.44 -3.96 -14.93
C THR A 114 -19.01 -4.22 -16.37
N LYS A 115 -18.39 -5.37 -16.64
CA LYS A 115 -18.12 -5.81 -18.02
C LYS A 115 -19.47 -6.09 -18.70
N ALA A 116 -19.90 -5.18 -19.57
CA ALA A 116 -21.17 -5.30 -20.27
C ALA A 116 -21.12 -6.45 -21.28
N ASN A 117 -21.84 -7.53 -20.99
CA ASN A 117 -22.55 -8.26 -22.02
C ASN A 117 -23.88 -7.54 -22.22
N SER A 118 -24.21 -7.18 -23.46
CA SER A 118 -25.29 -6.24 -23.77
C SER A 118 -26.70 -6.75 -23.43
N LEU A 119 -27.57 -5.76 -23.14
CA LEU A 119 -29.04 -5.76 -23.09
C LEU A 119 -29.68 -5.81 -21.69
N GLU A 120 -30.42 -4.72 -21.42
CA GLU A 120 -31.59 -4.59 -20.52
C GLU A 120 -31.33 -4.71 -19.00
N ASP A 121 -31.15 -3.57 -18.32
CA ASP A 121 -32.25 -2.98 -17.53
C ASP A 121 -32.01 -1.46 -17.32
N GLU A 122 -33.01 -0.63 -17.62
CA GLU A 122 -33.00 0.84 -17.51
C GLU A 122 -34.01 1.25 -16.44
N GLY A 123 -33.58 2.02 -15.43
CA GLY A 123 -34.49 2.30 -14.32
C GLY A 123 -33.95 3.15 -13.18
N ILE A 124 -33.71 4.45 -13.43
CA ILE A 124 -34.13 5.54 -12.53
C ILE A 124 -34.18 6.85 -13.33
N VAL A 125 -35.39 7.38 -13.49
CA VAL A 125 -35.63 8.70 -14.10
C VAL A 125 -35.54 9.76 -13.00
N LEU A 126 -34.52 10.62 -13.06
CA LEU A 126 -34.51 11.88 -12.31
C LEU A 126 -34.98 13.02 -13.20
N LYS A 127 -36.22 13.47 -12.97
CA LYS A 127 -36.69 14.76 -13.47
C LYS A 127 -35.86 15.87 -12.82
N VAL A 128 -35.17 16.65 -13.64
CA VAL A 128 -34.68 17.98 -13.25
C VAL A 128 -35.66 19.00 -13.81
N GLU A 129 -36.24 19.82 -12.95
CA GLU A 129 -36.97 21.02 -13.38
C GLU A 129 -35.93 22.10 -13.69
N GLU A 130 -35.83 22.47 -14.95
CA GLU A 130 -34.92 23.51 -15.44
C GLU A 130 -35.66 24.85 -15.46
N SER A 131 -35.16 25.83 -14.69
CA SER A 131 -35.63 27.21 -14.75
C SER A 131 -34.72 28.01 -15.68
N GLU A 132 -35.25 28.42 -16.84
CA GLU A 132 -34.61 29.41 -17.72
C GLU A 132 -34.38 30.73 -16.92
N GLU A 133 -33.32 31.51 -17.13
CA GLU A 133 -33.12 32.51 -18.20
C GLU A 133 -31.79 33.25 -17.86
N GLN A 134 -31.02 33.93 -18.74
CA GLN A 134 -31.16 34.30 -20.15
C GLN A 134 -29.76 34.58 -20.76
N LYS A 135 -29.67 34.58 -22.10
CA LYS A 135 -28.43 34.67 -22.91
C LYS A 135 -27.81 36.08 -23.02
N LYS A 136 -26.50 36.17 -23.34
CA LYS A 136 -25.98 37.14 -24.34
C LYS A 136 -24.62 36.78 -24.99
N GLU A 137 -24.48 37.18 -26.25
CA GLU A 137 -23.33 36.97 -27.18
C GLU A 137 -23.01 38.34 -27.89
N ILE A 138 -22.08 38.58 -28.82
CA ILE A 138 -21.38 37.79 -29.86
C ILE A 138 -19.88 38.19 -29.97
N LYS A 139 -19.04 37.24 -30.40
CA LYS A 139 -17.67 37.29 -31.02
C LYS A 139 -17.10 38.64 -31.55
N LYS A 140 -15.76 38.75 -31.56
CA LYS A 140 -14.83 38.97 -32.74
C LYS A 140 -13.36 39.11 -32.28
N GLU A 141 -12.39 38.30 -32.73
CA GLU A 141 -11.61 38.28 -34.01
C GLU A 141 -10.34 39.18 -34.08
N SER A 142 -9.17 38.50 -34.12
CA SER A 142 -7.87 38.83 -34.78
C SER A 142 -7.09 40.12 -34.48
N GLY A 143 -5.76 39.98 -34.31
CA GLY A 143 -4.76 41.06 -34.43
C GLY A 143 -3.41 40.69 -33.78
N VAL A 144 -2.29 40.81 -34.50
CA VAL A 144 -0.93 40.42 -34.06
C VAL A 144 -0.01 41.64 -34.11
N GLU A 145 0.85 41.88 -33.10
CA GLU A 145 2.30 42.17 -33.29
C GLU A 145 3.13 42.40 -31.99
N HIS A 146 4.19 41.59 -31.86
CA HIS A 146 5.59 41.88 -31.47
C HIS A 146 6.03 42.49 -30.09
N GLN A 147 6.87 41.68 -29.41
CA GLN A 147 8.13 41.98 -28.68
C GLN A 147 8.19 43.05 -27.56
N GLU A 148 8.51 42.62 -26.34
CA GLU A 148 9.90 42.63 -25.81
C GLU A 148 10.04 41.74 -24.56
N ALA A 149 11.28 41.37 -24.19
CA ALA A 149 11.57 40.32 -23.21
C ALA A 149 11.85 40.84 -21.78
N LYS A 150 11.52 40.05 -20.75
CA LYS A 150 12.23 40.04 -19.46
C LYS A 150 12.02 38.73 -18.68
N GLU A 151 12.99 38.42 -17.83
CA GLU A 151 13.21 37.11 -17.20
C GLU A 151 12.14 36.74 -16.15
N GLY A 152 11.80 35.45 -16.06
CA GLY A 152 10.72 34.95 -15.22
C GLY A 152 10.86 33.47 -14.86
N LYS A 153 11.90 33.16 -14.07
CA LYS A 153 12.11 31.96 -13.23
C LYS A 153 10.95 30.93 -13.20
N GLN A 154 11.11 29.80 -13.89
CA GLN A 154 10.26 28.62 -13.66
C GLN A 154 10.57 28.04 -12.26
N THR A 155 9.57 28.04 -11.38
CA THR A 155 9.56 27.21 -10.18
C THR A 155 8.68 26.00 -10.42
N GLU A 156 9.29 24.83 -10.58
CA GLU A 156 8.57 23.57 -10.40
C GLU A 156 8.12 23.49 -8.92
N GLN A 157 6.82 23.40 -8.68
CA GLN A 157 6.30 23.13 -7.34
C GLN A 157 6.41 21.63 -7.04
N PHE A 158 7.57 21.25 -6.52
CA PHE A 158 7.72 20.07 -5.70
C PHE A 158 6.93 20.32 -4.40
N ASN A 159 5.74 19.73 -4.26
CA ASN A 159 5.00 19.80 -3.00
C ASN A 159 5.54 18.72 -2.05
N GLU A 160 6.19 19.15 -0.98
CA GLU A 160 6.64 18.28 0.11
C GLU A 160 5.44 17.59 0.81
N PRO A 161 5.64 16.40 1.41
CA PRO A 161 4.60 15.75 2.21
C PRO A 161 4.40 16.51 3.52
N SER A 162 3.23 17.09 3.73
CA SER A 162 2.88 17.72 5.00
C SER A 162 2.78 16.68 6.12
N THR A 163 3.60 16.87 7.16
CA THR A 163 3.54 16.12 8.39
C THR A 163 2.26 16.43 9.18
N SER A 164 1.45 15.42 9.48
CA SER A 164 0.52 15.51 10.62
C SER A 164 0.10 14.15 11.16
N SER A 165 0.18 14.03 12.49
CA SER A 165 -0.60 13.13 13.36
C SER A 165 -0.66 11.64 12.99
N GLY A 166 0.34 10.89 13.44
CA GLY A 166 0.22 9.44 13.57
C GLY A 166 -0.86 9.07 14.59
N SER A 167 -1.96 8.47 14.13
CA SER A 167 -2.97 7.84 14.99
C SER A 167 -2.46 6.46 15.43
N ALA A 168 -1.92 6.37 16.65
CA ALA A 168 -1.53 5.09 17.24
C ALA A 168 -2.77 4.26 17.62
N CYS A 169 -2.78 2.96 17.29
CA CYS A 169 -3.77 2.01 17.81
C CYS A 169 -3.66 1.96 19.36
N PRO A 170 -4.73 2.24 20.13
CA PRO A 170 -4.64 2.30 21.58
C PRO A 170 -4.52 0.92 22.23
N GLU A 171 -3.67 0.80 23.26
CA GLU A 171 -3.52 -0.42 24.05
C GLU A 171 -4.77 -0.71 24.91
N LYS A 172 -5.12 -2.00 25.04
CA LYS A 172 -6.34 -2.46 25.74
C LYS A 172 -6.09 -2.62 27.25
N PHE A 173 -6.89 -1.93 28.06
CA PHE A 173 -7.01 -2.15 29.51
C PHE A 173 -8.50 -2.20 29.93
N PRO A 174 -8.85 -2.75 31.12
CA PRO A 174 -9.92 -3.76 31.20
C PRO A 174 -11.35 -3.24 31.41
N VAL A 175 -12.29 -4.15 31.14
CA VAL A 175 -13.74 -3.97 31.24
C VAL A 175 -14.21 -3.85 32.70
N GLU A 176 -14.91 -2.78 33.03
CA GLU A 176 -15.79 -2.73 34.21
C GLU A 176 -17.25 -3.05 33.83
N THR A 177 -17.85 -3.99 34.57
CA THR A 177 -19.24 -4.42 34.40
C THR A 177 -20.24 -3.54 35.14
N ALA A 178 -21.27 -3.03 34.46
CA ALA A 178 -22.48 -2.52 35.11
C ALA A 178 -23.78 -2.75 34.28
N LYS A 179 -24.54 -3.76 34.70
CA LYS A 179 -26.00 -3.98 34.58
C LYS A 179 -26.81 -3.36 33.42
N SER A 180 -27.29 -4.28 32.57
CA SER A 180 -28.64 -4.38 32.02
C SER A 180 -29.72 -3.34 32.41
N THR A 181 -30.16 -2.57 31.41
CA THR A 181 -31.57 -2.17 31.24
C THR A 181 -32.00 -2.54 29.81
N SER A 182 -33.17 -3.15 29.66
CA SER A 182 -33.66 -3.68 28.39
C SER A 182 -34.26 -2.58 27.50
N GLU A 183 -33.39 -1.78 26.89
CA GLU A 183 -33.75 -0.97 25.72
C GLU A 183 -33.52 -1.80 24.45
N SER A 184 -34.45 -1.74 23.49
CA SER A 184 -34.31 -2.50 22.24
C SER A 184 -33.13 -1.97 21.43
N SER A 185 -31.99 -2.67 21.50
CA SER A 185 -30.75 -2.23 20.89
C SER A 185 -30.91 -2.05 19.37
N PHE A 186 -30.77 -0.80 18.92
CA PHE A 186 -30.92 -0.46 17.50
C PHE A 186 -29.81 -1.12 16.68
N CYS A 187 -30.19 -2.08 15.85
CA CYS A 187 -29.26 -2.81 15.01
C CYS A 187 -29.21 -2.18 13.60
N LYS A 188 -28.14 -1.42 13.33
CA LYS A 188 -27.88 -0.80 12.02
C LYS A 188 -27.89 -1.82 10.88
N LEU A 189 -27.40 -3.04 11.08
CA LEU A 189 -27.47 -4.08 10.05
C LEU A 189 -28.93 -4.42 9.68
N LYS A 190 -29.80 -4.62 10.68
CA LYS A 190 -31.23 -4.91 10.45
C LYS A 190 -31.95 -3.73 9.78
N GLU A 191 -31.58 -2.49 10.12
CA GLU A 191 -32.07 -1.27 9.45
C GLU A 191 -31.63 -1.18 7.97
N LEU A 192 -30.38 -1.58 7.67
CA LEU A 192 -29.91 -1.64 6.28
C LEU A 192 -30.55 -2.80 5.50
N GLN A 193 -30.78 -3.94 6.14
CA GLN A 193 -31.42 -5.11 5.55
C GLN A 193 -32.92 -4.92 5.25
N SER A 194 -33.59 -3.95 5.88
CA SER A 194 -34.99 -3.60 5.56
C SER A 194 -35.12 -2.81 4.26
N LYS A 195 -34.02 -2.23 3.76
CA LYS A 195 -33.95 -1.54 2.48
C LYS A 195 -33.64 -2.55 1.37
N GLN A 196 -34.16 -2.32 0.17
CA GLN A 196 -33.85 -3.18 -0.97
C GLN A 196 -32.39 -2.94 -1.40
N PHE A 197 -31.62 -4.03 -1.55
CA PHE A 197 -30.26 -4.01 -2.06
C PHE A 197 -30.08 -5.06 -3.16
N LEU A 198 -29.25 -4.72 -4.16
CA LEU A 198 -28.93 -5.64 -5.26
C LEU A 198 -27.73 -6.50 -4.85
N LYS A 199 -27.87 -7.82 -5.01
CA LYS A 199 -26.74 -8.76 -4.97
C LYS A 199 -26.18 -8.87 -6.38
N LYS A 200 -24.87 -8.66 -6.55
CA LYS A 200 -24.16 -8.85 -7.81
C LYS A 200 -23.28 -10.09 -7.68
N ASP A 201 -23.21 -10.93 -8.71
CA ASP A 201 -22.35 -12.12 -8.67
C ASP A 201 -20.90 -11.77 -9.07
N THR A 202 -20.33 -10.79 -8.36
CA THR A 202 -19.03 -10.18 -8.62
C THR A 202 -18.30 -9.90 -7.31
N ALA A 203 -17.00 -9.59 -7.39
CA ALA A 203 -16.30 -8.97 -6.27
C ALA A 203 -16.88 -7.60 -5.90
N THR A 204 -16.65 -7.17 -4.67
CA THR A 204 -17.02 -5.86 -4.14
C THR A 204 -15.79 -5.15 -3.60
N PHE A 205 -15.64 -3.88 -3.95
CA PHE A 205 -14.52 -3.02 -3.59
C PHE A 205 -14.98 -2.01 -2.53
N TRP A 206 -14.14 -1.76 -1.54
CA TRP A 206 -14.49 -0.97 -0.35
C TRP A 206 -13.55 0.22 -0.17
N PRO A 207 -14.07 1.40 0.21
CA PRO A 207 -13.28 2.58 0.48
C PRO A 207 -12.59 2.49 1.85
N LEU A 208 -11.67 3.42 2.10
CA LEU A 208 -11.04 3.58 3.42
C LEU A 208 -12.09 3.71 4.54
N ASN A 209 -11.78 3.16 5.72
CA ASN A 209 -12.61 3.23 6.93
C ASN A 209 -14.02 2.64 6.82
N TRP A 210 -14.33 1.81 5.81
CA TRP A 210 -15.65 1.15 5.71
C TRP A 210 -15.96 0.25 6.92
N ARG A 211 -14.93 -0.38 7.53
CA ARG A 211 -15.06 -1.17 8.79
C ARG A 211 -15.78 -0.39 9.90
N SER A 212 -15.47 0.90 10.07
CA SER A 212 -16.12 1.81 11.04
C SER A 212 -17.65 1.90 10.89
N LYS A 213 -18.19 1.47 9.74
CA LYS A 213 -19.62 1.54 9.43
C LYS A 213 -20.36 0.23 9.73
N LEU A 214 -19.66 -0.86 10.03
CA LEU A 214 -20.25 -2.14 10.45
C LEU A 214 -20.99 -1.99 11.79
N CYS A 215 -21.96 -2.86 12.02
CA CYS A 215 -22.76 -2.84 13.25
C CYS A 215 -22.08 -3.70 14.32
N THR A 216 -21.86 -3.13 15.50
CA THR A 216 -21.17 -3.79 16.62
C THR A 216 -22.12 -4.16 17.76
N CYS A 217 -23.44 -4.29 17.50
CA CYS A 217 -24.36 -4.82 18.50
C CYS A 217 -24.12 -6.33 18.73
N GLU A 218 -24.59 -6.84 19.87
CA GLU A 218 -24.37 -8.22 20.32
C GLU A 218 -24.75 -9.28 19.25
N ASP A 219 -25.91 -9.14 18.61
CA ASP A 219 -26.35 -9.99 17.49
C ASP A 219 -25.34 -10.00 16.32
N CYS A 220 -24.80 -8.84 15.94
CA CYS A 220 -23.88 -8.71 14.82
C CYS A 220 -22.50 -9.25 15.17
N LEU A 221 -21.99 -8.95 16.36
CA LEU A 221 -20.71 -9.51 16.84
C LEU A 221 -20.77 -11.03 16.90
N LYS A 222 -21.86 -11.60 17.42
CA LYS A 222 -22.09 -13.05 17.44
C LYS A 222 -22.10 -13.64 16.02
N MET A 223 -22.83 -13.03 15.09
CA MET A 223 -22.85 -13.44 13.68
C MET A 223 -21.46 -13.36 13.02
N TYR A 224 -20.66 -12.32 13.31
CA TYR A 224 -19.30 -12.21 12.79
C TYR A 224 -18.37 -13.29 13.35
N SER A 225 -18.52 -13.67 14.63
CA SER A 225 -17.77 -14.77 15.23
C SER A 225 -18.19 -16.13 14.65
N GLU A 226 -19.49 -16.37 14.43
CA GLU A 226 -20.03 -17.59 13.81
C GLU A 226 -19.56 -17.78 12.35
N LEU A 227 -19.33 -16.68 11.63
CA LEU A 227 -18.78 -16.66 10.26
C LEU A 227 -17.24 -16.59 10.21
N GLU A 228 -16.53 -16.66 11.35
CA GLU A 228 -15.07 -16.46 11.46
C GLU A 228 -14.53 -15.10 10.91
N VAL A 229 -15.39 -14.07 10.77
CA VAL A 229 -15.04 -12.74 10.21
C VAL A 229 -15.07 -11.57 11.20
N GLN A 230 -14.94 -11.84 12.50
CA GLN A 230 -14.89 -10.81 13.55
C GLN A 230 -13.75 -9.78 13.36
N PHE A 231 -12.68 -10.13 12.66
CA PHE A 231 -11.59 -9.20 12.29
C PHE A 231 -12.06 -8.03 11.38
N LEU A 232 -13.21 -8.16 10.69
CA LEU A 232 -13.77 -7.07 9.88
C LEU A 232 -14.16 -5.83 10.71
N THR A 233 -14.28 -5.94 12.04
CA THR A 233 -14.49 -4.77 12.91
C THR A 233 -13.20 -4.16 13.48
N ASP A 234 -12.03 -4.74 13.20
CA ASP A 234 -10.74 -4.24 13.68
C ASP A 234 -10.05 -3.38 12.61
N GLU A 235 -9.89 -2.08 12.89
CA GLU A 235 -9.24 -1.14 11.96
C GLU A 235 -7.72 -1.34 11.87
N CYS A 236 -7.12 -1.95 12.89
CA CYS A 236 -5.70 -2.32 12.90
C CYS A 236 -5.45 -3.66 12.15
N ASP A 237 -6.50 -4.37 11.72
CA ASP A 237 -6.44 -5.54 10.80
C ASP A 237 -6.63 -5.10 9.33
N THR A 238 -5.97 -4.01 8.93
CA THR A 238 -5.84 -3.58 7.53
C THR A 238 -4.42 -3.81 7.04
N VAL A 239 -4.23 -4.04 5.73
CA VAL A 239 -2.89 -4.07 5.12
C VAL A 239 -2.16 -2.75 5.39
N LEU A 240 -2.85 -1.62 5.21
CA LEU A 240 -2.34 -0.28 5.49
C LEU A 240 -1.89 -0.08 6.95
N ALA A 241 -2.65 -0.56 7.95
CA ALA A 241 -2.22 -0.49 9.35
C ALA A 241 -0.98 -1.37 9.62
N TYR A 242 -0.89 -2.55 8.98
CA TYR A 242 0.29 -3.41 9.08
C TYR A 242 1.53 -2.77 8.44
N GLU A 243 1.38 -2.16 7.26
CA GLU A 243 2.45 -1.43 6.57
C GLU A 243 2.91 -0.22 7.39
N ASN A 244 1.98 0.60 7.89
CA ASN A 244 2.27 1.74 8.76
C ASN A 244 2.95 1.34 10.07
N LYS A 245 2.61 0.16 10.61
CA LYS A 245 3.34 -0.38 11.77
C LYS A 245 4.76 -0.79 11.38
N GLY A 246 4.91 -1.51 10.26
CA GLY A 246 6.22 -1.92 9.75
C GLY A 246 7.14 -0.77 9.35
N THR A 247 6.59 0.40 8.99
CA THR A 247 7.35 1.63 8.79
C THR A 247 7.64 2.37 10.10
N SER A 248 6.69 2.46 11.05
CA SER A 248 6.93 3.13 12.34
C SER A 248 7.92 2.39 13.25
N ASP A 249 7.84 1.05 13.29
CA ASP A 249 8.84 0.19 13.93
C ASP A 249 10.21 0.37 13.21
N GLN A 250 10.21 0.54 11.89
CA GLN A 250 11.43 0.89 11.14
C GLN A 250 11.88 2.34 11.32
N GLU A 251 11.05 3.33 11.65
CA GLU A 251 11.49 4.71 11.91
C GLU A 251 12.12 4.84 13.29
N THR A 252 11.67 4.03 14.25
CA THR A 252 12.29 3.93 15.57
C THR A 252 13.61 3.16 15.55
N GLU A 253 13.79 2.18 14.66
CA GLU A 253 15.10 1.52 14.42
C GLU A 253 15.99 2.23 13.38
N ARG A 254 15.42 2.87 12.35
CA ARG A 254 16.10 3.72 11.34
C ARG A 254 16.08 5.20 11.75
N ARG A 255 16.67 5.50 12.90
CA ARG A 255 17.59 6.64 12.86
C ARG A 255 18.82 6.17 12.08
N ASP A 256 18.79 6.40 10.77
CA ASP A 256 19.95 6.12 9.91
C ASP A 256 21.15 6.86 10.52
N PRO A 257 22.19 6.15 11.00
CA PRO A 257 23.33 6.79 11.66
C PRO A 257 24.03 7.79 10.74
N LEU A 258 23.93 7.62 9.41
CA LEU A 258 24.42 8.58 8.44
C LEU A 258 23.59 9.88 8.45
N MET A 259 22.26 9.77 8.50
CA MET A 259 21.36 10.93 8.55
C MET A 259 21.44 11.64 9.90
N ASP A 260 21.51 10.91 11.02
CA ASP A 260 21.77 11.49 12.35
C ASP A 260 23.14 12.20 12.38
N THR A 261 24.18 11.59 11.80
CA THR A 261 25.52 12.21 11.70
C THR A 261 25.49 13.47 10.83
N LEU A 262 24.85 13.42 9.64
CA LEU A 262 24.68 14.59 8.77
C LEU A 262 23.94 15.70 9.51
N ASN A 263 22.79 15.41 10.13
CA ASN A 263 22.00 16.37 10.89
C ASN A 263 22.76 16.96 12.10
N SER A 264 23.74 16.22 12.66
CA SER A 264 24.62 16.72 13.72
C SER A 264 25.74 17.66 13.23
N MET A 265 26.11 17.58 11.95
CA MET A 265 27.14 18.43 11.33
C MET A 265 26.56 19.79 10.93
N ASN A 266 27.40 20.82 10.82
CA ASN A 266 26.95 22.10 10.28
C ASN A 266 26.70 22.00 8.77
N ARG A 267 25.86 22.89 8.21
CA ARG A 267 25.45 22.85 6.79
C ARG A 267 26.63 22.88 5.79
N VAL A 268 27.76 23.50 6.13
CA VAL A 268 28.94 23.51 5.26
C VAL A 268 29.59 22.12 5.23
N GLN A 269 29.80 21.52 6.41
CA GLN A 269 30.33 20.16 6.56
C GLN A 269 29.42 19.10 5.91
N GLN A 270 28.09 19.25 6.02
CA GLN A 270 27.13 18.38 5.34
C GLN A 270 27.31 18.43 3.82
N VAL A 271 27.36 19.64 3.24
CA VAL A 271 27.54 19.82 1.79
C VAL A 271 28.90 19.29 1.32
N GLU A 272 29.98 19.56 2.06
CA GLU A 272 31.31 19.01 1.76
C GLU A 272 31.30 17.47 1.77
N LEU A 273 30.69 16.85 2.79
CA LEU A 273 30.61 15.38 2.89
C LEU A 273 29.78 14.76 1.76
N ILE A 274 28.66 15.39 1.39
CA ILE A 274 27.80 14.95 0.28
C ILE A 274 28.52 15.07 -1.07
N CYS A 275 29.21 16.18 -1.31
CA CYS A 275 30.01 16.37 -2.53
C CYS A 275 31.14 15.33 -2.62
N GLU A 276 31.92 15.14 -1.56
CA GLU A 276 33.03 14.17 -1.50
C GLU A 276 32.54 12.72 -1.63
N TYR A 277 31.35 12.40 -1.11
CA TYR A 277 30.71 11.10 -1.31
C TYR A 277 30.27 10.89 -2.76
N ASN A 278 29.68 11.90 -3.40
CA ASN A 278 29.28 11.82 -4.82
C ASN A 278 30.49 11.75 -5.76
N ASP A 279 31.58 12.47 -5.46
CA ASP A 279 32.86 12.36 -6.17
C ASP A 279 33.43 10.94 -6.05
N LEU A 280 33.49 10.39 -4.82
CA LEU A 280 33.95 9.01 -4.58
C LEU A 280 33.08 8.00 -5.32
N LYS A 281 31.75 8.12 -5.24
CA LYS A 281 30.79 7.24 -5.91
C LYS A 281 30.99 7.27 -7.42
N THR A 282 31.19 8.45 -8.00
CA THR A 282 31.38 8.61 -9.45
C THR A 282 32.72 8.03 -9.90
N GLU A 283 33.84 8.44 -9.27
CA GLU A 283 35.17 7.92 -9.62
C GLU A 283 35.26 6.39 -9.41
N LEU A 284 34.63 5.82 -8.38
CA LEU A 284 34.59 4.37 -8.15
C LEU A 284 33.73 3.63 -9.18
N THR A 285 32.57 4.18 -9.54
CA THR A 285 31.68 3.58 -10.56
C THR A 285 32.37 3.55 -11.93
N ASP A 286 33.04 4.63 -12.32
CA ASP A 286 33.78 4.71 -13.58
C ASP A 286 35.06 3.87 -13.59
N TYR A 287 35.71 3.68 -12.43
CA TYR A 287 36.82 2.73 -12.28
C TYR A 287 36.36 1.28 -12.46
N LEU A 288 35.27 0.88 -11.78
CA LEU A 288 34.73 -0.47 -11.84
C LEU A 288 34.10 -0.81 -13.19
N ARG A 289 33.56 0.17 -13.92
CA ARG A 289 32.97 -0.05 -15.26
C ARG A 289 33.97 -0.70 -16.24
N ARG A 290 35.25 -0.33 -16.16
CA ARG A 290 36.32 -0.89 -17.02
C ARG A 290 36.44 -2.41 -16.90
N PHE A 291 36.29 -2.95 -15.68
CA PHE A 291 36.33 -4.38 -15.44
C PHE A 291 35.09 -5.09 -16.00
N ALA A 292 33.93 -4.43 -15.99
CA ALA A 292 32.73 -4.94 -16.63
C ALA A 292 32.85 -4.94 -18.16
N ASP A 293 33.43 -3.88 -18.75
CA ASP A 293 33.66 -3.74 -20.19
C ASP A 293 34.72 -4.74 -20.71
N GLU A 294 35.77 -5.01 -19.92
CA GLU A 294 36.85 -5.96 -20.23
C GLU A 294 36.51 -7.42 -19.86
N GLY A 295 35.40 -7.66 -19.15
CA GLY A 295 35.01 -8.99 -18.66
C GLY A 295 35.94 -9.57 -17.59
N THR A 296 36.67 -8.70 -16.86
CA THR A 296 37.67 -9.09 -15.87
C THR A 296 37.10 -9.10 -14.44
N VAL A 297 37.55 -10.05 -13.62
CA VAL A 297 37.10 -10.16 -12.22
C VAL A 297 37.91 -9.19 -11.35
N VAL A 298 37.22 -8.25 -10.72
CA VAL A 298 37.78 -7.29 -9.75
C VAL A 298 38.37 -8.02 -8.55
N LYS A 299 39.61 -7.69 -8.19
CA LYS A 299 40.34 -8.24 -7.03
C LYS A 299 40.49 -7.20 -5.92
N ARG A 300 41.02 -7.63 -4.78
CA ARG A 300 41.28 -6.74 -3.63
C ARG A 300 42.30 -5.66 -3.97
N GLU A 301 43.31 -6.04 -4.73
CA GLU A 301 44.45 -5.19 -5.11
C GLU A 301 43.99 -4.02 -5.98
N ASP A 302 43.00 -4.24 -6.86
CA ASP A 302 42.41 -3.21 -7.72
C ASP A 302 41.68 -2.14 -6.89
N ILE A 303 40.87 -2.57 -5.92
CA ILE A 303 40.17 -1.68 -4.99
C ILE A 303 41.17 -0.89 -4.13
N GLN A 304 42.23 -1.53 -3.66
CA GLN A 304 43.26 -0.87 -2.87
C GLN A 304 44.01 0.18 -3.69
N HIS A 305 44.41 -0.15 -4.91
CA HIS A 305 45.04 0.77 -5.86
C HIS A 305 44.13 1.99 -6.16
N PHE A 306 42.83 1.76 -6.37
CA PHE A 306 41.86 2.86 -6.54
C PHE A 306 41.87 3.82 -5.36
N PHE A 307 41.83 3.34 -4.11
CA PHE A 307 41.82 4.22 -2.94
C PHE A 307 43.16 4.94 -2.73
N GLU A 308 44.28 4.31 -3.04
CA GLU A 308 45.61 4.95 -3.01
C GLU A 308 45.71 6.08 -4.05
N GLU A 309 45.27 5.84 -5.29
CA GLU A 309 45.16 6.88 -6.31
C GLU A 309 44.20 8.00 -5.89
N PHE A 310 42.99 7.67 -5.44
CA PHE A 310 41.94 8.63 -5.07
C PHE A 310 42.41 9.56 -3.94
N GLN A 311 43.06 9.02 -2.90
CA GLN A 311 43.68 9.83 -1.86
C GLN A 311 44.81 10.72 -2.40
N SER A 312 45.63 10.22 -3.34
CA SER A 312 46.69 11.03 -3.96
C SER A 312 46.12 12.19 -4.78
N ARG A 313 45.02 11.98 -5.53
CA ARG A 313 44.29 13.02 -6.27
C ARG A 313 43.69 14.05 -5.32
N LYS A 314 43.03 13.60 -4.24
CA LYS A 314 42.44 14.48 -3.22
C LYS A 314 43.48 15.37 -2.53
N ARG A 315 44.62 14.81 -2.10
CA ARG A 315 45.73 15.58 -1.50
C ARG A 315 46.31 16.64 -2.44
N ARG A 316 46.32 16.40 -3.75
CA ARG A 316 46.75 17.39 -4.76
C ARG A 316 45.72 18.51 -4.96
N ARG A 317 44.41 18.22 -4.83
CA ARG A 317 43.34 19.23 -4.90
C ARG A 317 43.39 20.18 -3.69
N THR A 318 43.50 19.66 -2.46
CA THR A 318 43.54 20.49 -1.24
C THR A 318 44.81 21.34 -1.07
N ASN A 319 45.99 20.83 -1.46
CA ASN A 319 47.24 21.60 -1.40
C ASN A 319 47.28 22.83 -2.33
N ARG A 320 46.32 22.99 -3.25
CA ARG A 320 46.26 24.13 -4.18
C ARG A 320 45.51 25.35 -3.62
N MET A 321 44.95 25.24 -2.42
CA MET A 321 44.00 26.19 -1.82
C MET A 321 44.61 27.03 -0.67
N GLN A 322 45.91 27.35 -0.72
CA GLN A 322 46.54 28.32 0.21
C GLN A 322 46.67 29.70 -0.43
N TYR A 323 45.55 30.43 -0.48
CA TYR A 323 45.58 31.87 -0.75
C TYR A 323 45.92 32.62 0.54
N TYR A 324 47.15 33.10 0.65
CA TYR A 324 47.51 34.12 1.63
C TYR A 324 46.84 35.44 1.23
N CYS A 325 45.95 35.98 2.07
CA CYS A 325 45.61 37.40 2.02
C CYS A 325 46.67 38.19 2.81
N SER A 326 47.29 39.15 2.13
CA SER A 326 48.08 40.25 2.73
C SER A 326 47.25 41.52 2.76
#